data_AF-A0A839NIC1-F1
#
_entry.id   AF-A0A839NIC1-F1
#
_cell.length_a   1.000
_cell.length_b   1.000
_cell.length_c   1.000
_cell.angle_alpha   90.00
_cell.angle_beta   90.00
_cell.angle_gamma   90.00
#
_symmetry.space_group_name_H-M   'P 1'
#
loop_
_entity.id
_entity.type
_entity.pdbx_description
1 polymer ?
#
loop_
_entity_poly.entity_id
_entity_poly.type
_entity_poly.pdbx_seq_one_letter_code
_entity_poly.pdbx_strand_id
1 'polypeptide(L)'
;MEQRNNEPLFSLIIILMLLCGSCDSVGDTLNTKELVSSTGEKVYINTLNWGVTDDNQYTVITKDINRLKTRSDTLNTMKGLSPFVYRFHRDTLTIFYLKWKEVKVSESLRSIKLVYYPLENKEYMRLLHKAGKEEDGYSLVP
;
A
#
# COMPACT_ATOMS: atom_id res chain seq x y z
N MET A 1 48.34 -43.61 -18.15
CA MET A 1 47.81 -42.24 -18.01
C MET A 1 46.43 -42.24 -18.62
N GLU A 2 45.40 -42.33 -17.80
CA GLU A 2 44.01 -42.46 -18.25
C GLU A 2 43.30 -41.14 -17.97
N GLN A 3 42.99 -40.39 -19.02
CA GLN A 3 42.23 -39.15 -18.91
C GLN A 3 40.77 -39.50 -18.56
N ARG A 4 40.39 -39.29 -17.29
CA ARG A 4 38.98 -39.30 -16.89
C ARG A 4 38.30 -38.07 -17.48
N ASN A 5 37.42 -38.30 -18.45
CA ASN A 5 36.56 -37.28 -19.03
C ASN A 5 35.58 -36.77 -17.96
N ASN A 6 35.84 -35.56 -17.45
CA ASN A 6 35.03 -34.88 -16.43
C ASN A 6 33.83 -34.10 -17.02
N GLU A 7 33.55 -34.30 -18.31
CA GLU A 7 32.46 -33.70 -19.10
C GLU A 7 31.06 -33.73 -18.42
N PRO A 8 30.60 -34.83 -17.80
CA PRO A 8 29.25 -34.85 -17.20
C PRO A 8 29.18 -34.04 -15.90
N LEU A 9 30.30 -33.89 -15.19
CA LEU A 9 30.37 -33.13 -13.93
C LEU A 9 30.26 -31.63 -14.21
N PHE A 10 30.94 -31.15 -15.25
CA PHE A 10 30.85 -29.76 -15.72
C PHE A 10 29.44 -29.42 -16.21
N SER A 11 28.81 -30.33 -16.95
CA SER A 11 27.43 -30.15 -17.44
C SER A 11 26.42 -30.07 -16.29
N LEU A 12 26.58 -30.91 -15.24
CA LEU A 12 25.73 -30.87 -14.05
C LEU A 12 25.87 -29.55 -13.27
N ILE A 13 27.10 -29.02 -13.17
CA ILE A 13 27.38 -27.75 -12.49
C ILE A 13 26.72 -26.58 -13.22
N ILE A 14 26.72 -26.57 -14.55
CA ILE A 14 26.07 -25.51 -15.36
C ILE A 14 24.54 -25.55 -15.19
N ILE A 15 23.93 -26.75 -15.17
CA ILE A 15 22.49 -26.92 -14.93
C ILE A 15 22.11 -26.47 -13.52
N LEU A 16 22.94 -26.75 -12.51
CA LEU A 16 22.71 -26.33 -11.12
C LEU A 16 22.83 -24.81 -10.96
N MET A 17 23.76 -24.15 -11.67
CA MET A 17 23.86 -22.68 -11.67
C MET A 17 22.67 -22.01 -12.36
N LEU A 18 22.11 -22.61 -13.42
CA LEU A 18 20.92 -22.11 -14.11
C LEU A 18 19.65 -22.20 -13.22
N LEU A 19 19.57 -23.18 -12.31
CA LEU A 19 18.45 -23.33 -11.37
C LEU A 19 18.50 -22.37 -10.17
N CYS A 20 19.66 -21.74 -9.89
CA CYS A 20 19.80 -20.75 -8.82
C CYS A 20 19.48 -19.31 -9.27
N GLY A 21 19.25 -19.09 -10.58
CA GLY A 21 19.14 -17.78 -11.20
C GLY A 21 17.71 -17.35 -11.48
N SER A 22 16.85 -17.25 -10.47
CA SER A 22 15.65 -16.36 -10.44
C SER A 22 14.83 -16.61 -9.17
N CYS A 23 15.40 -16.22 -8.03
CA CYS A 23 14.57 -15.81 -6.91
C CYS A 23 14.39 -14.29 -7.10
N ASP A 24 13.43 -13.89 -7.94
CA ASP A 24 12.93 -12.53 -7.88
C ASP A 24 12.37 -12.38 -6.46
N SER A 25 13.13 -11.72 -5.59
CA SER A 25 12.60 -11.32 -4.29
C SER A 25 11.36 -10.51 -4.60
N VAL A 26 10.18 -11.02 -4.23
CA VAL A 26 8.92 -10.27 -4.30
C VAL A 26 9.16 -8.99 -3.51
N GLY A 27 9.43 -7.91 -4.25
CA GLY A 27 9.77 -6.62 -3.70
C GLY A 27 8.53 -6.01 -3.06
N ASP A 28 8.75 -5.13 -2.08
CA ASP A 28 7.65 -4.37 -1.52
C ASP A 28 7.06 -3.47 -2.61
N THR A 29 5.73 -3.41 -2.68
CA THR A 29 5.02 -2.57 -3.62
C THR A 29 4.55 -1.31 -2.92
N LEU A 30 5.10 -0.15 -3.29
CA LEU A 30 4.64 1.16 -2.81
C LEU A 30 3.66 1.77 -3.82
N ASN A 31 2.42 1.95 -3.40
CA ASN A 31 1.41 2.68 -4.15
C ASN A 31 1.20 4.07 -3.53
N THR A 32 1.08 5.09 -4.37
CA THR A 32 0.92 6.48 -3.92
C THR A 32 -0.23 7.14 -4.67
N LYS A 33 -1.14 7.76 -3.92
CA LYS A 33 -2.15 8.66 -4.45
C LYS A 33 -1.89 10.09 -3.99
N GLU A 34 -1.72 11.00 -4.95
CA GLU A 34 -1.66 12.44 -4.67
C GLU A 34 -3.08 13.02 -4.60
N LEU A 35 -3.33 13.82 -3.56
CA LEU A 35 -4.50 14.68 -3.40
C LEU A 35 -4.03 16.13 -3.35
N VAL A 36 -4.67 17.00 -4.13
CA VAL A 36 -4.29 18.41 -4.25
C VAL A 36 -5.48 19.29 -3.89
N SER A 37 -5.32 20.14 -2.87
CA SER A 37 -6.32 21.14 -2.51
C SER A 37 -6.46 22.24 -3.58
N SER A 38 -7.55 23.00 -3.50
CA SER A 38 -7.80 24.21 -4.28
C SER A 38 -6.71 25.28 -4.10
N THR A 39 -6.00 25.27 -2.97
CA THR A 39 -4.88 26.18 -2.68
C THR A 39 -3.52 25.64 -3.13
N GLY A 40 -3.46 24.42 -3.66
CA GLY A 40 -2.23 23.77 -4.10
C GLY A 40 -1.48 23.00 -3.01
N GLU A 41 -1.96 22.95 -1.75
CA GLU A 41 -1.43 22.01 -0.75
C GLU A 41 -1.62 20.57 -1.24
N LYS A 42 -0.54 19.80 -1.23
CA LYS A 42 -0.49 18.40 -1.62
C LYS A 42 -0.43 17.51 -0.39
N VAL A 43 -1.19 16.42 -0.41
CA VAL A 43 -1.10 15.34 0.57
C VAL A 43 -1.12 14.01 -0.19
N TYR A 44 -0.39 13.03 0.32
CA TYR A 44 -0.24 11.72 -0.29
C TYR A 44 -0.87 10.66 0.60
N ILE A 45 -1.57 9.71 -0.02
CA ILE A 45 -1.93 8.43 0.58
C ILE A 45 -0.93 7.42 0.05
N ASN A 46 0.01 7.02 0.90
CA ASN A 46 1.01 6.01 0.57
C ASN A 46 0.61 4.67 1.19
N THR A 47 0.66 3.62 0.39
CA THR A 47 0.38 2.24 0.79
C THR A 47 1.58 1.37 0.44
N LEU A 48 2.16 0.70 1.43
CA LEU A 48 3.20 -0.30 1.22
C LEU A 48 2.59 -1.69 1.41
N ASN A 49 2.62 -2.48 0.35
CA ASN A 49 2.21 -3.88 0.34
C ASN A 49 3.43 -4.78 0.30
N TRP A 50 3.39 -5.89 1.02
CA TRP A 50 4.43 -6.91 0.95
C TRP A 50 3.89 -8.29 1.32
N GLY A 51 4.72 -9.30 1.02
CA GLY A 51 4.35 -10.71 1.12
C GLY A 51 4.07 -11.27 -0.27
N VAL A 52 4.13 -12.59 -0.41
CA VAL A 52 3.99 -13.26 -1.72
C VAL A 52 2.63 -12.93 -2.38
N THR A 53 1.62 -12.65 -1.57
CA THR A 53 0.26 -12.30 -2.02
C THR A 53 -0.15 -10.89 -1.63
N ASP A 54 0.79 -10.01 -1.25
CA ASP A 54 0.48 -8.66 -0.73
C ASP A 54 -0.52 -8.67 0.44
N ASP A 55 -0.42 -9.68 1.31
CA ASP A 55 -1.29 -9.89 2.46
C ASP A 55 -1.00 -8.91 3.60
N ASN A 56 0.16 -8.27 3.57
CA ASN A 56 0.55 -7.26 4.53
C ASN A 56 0.51 -5.88 3.91
N GLN A 57 -0.14 -4.95 4.61
CA GLN A 57 -0.32 -3.58 4.13
C GLN A 57 -0.13 -2.59 5.28
N TYR A 58 0.62 -1.53 5.00
CA TYR A 58 0.63 -0.29 5.76
C TYR A 58 0.15 0.85 4.88
N THR A 59 -0.66 1.74 5.44
CA THR A 59 -1.09 2.97 4.76
C THR A 59 -0.79 4.18 5.63
N VAL A 60 -0.37 5.29 5.04
CA VAL A 60 -0.16 6.57 5.73
C VAL A 60 -0.66 7.74 4.88
N ILE A 61 -1.21 8.75 5.55
CA ILE A 61 -1.55 10.04 4.93
C ILE A 61 -0.51 11.06 5.38
N THR A 62 0.21 11.66 4.44
CA THR A 62 1.49 12.35 4.68
C THR A 62 1.70 13.49 3.68
N LYS A 63 2.50 14.49 4.03
CA LYS A 63 3.00 15.49 3.04
C LYS A 63 4.28 15.07 2.34
N ASP A 64 5.00 14.09 2.88
CA ASP A 64 6.21 13.55 2.27
C ASP A 64 5.87 12.36 1.36
N ILE A 65 6.09 12.54 0.05
CA ILE A 65 5.90 11.48 -0.95
C ILE A 65 6.80 10.25 -0.70
N ASN A 66 7.93 10.43 -0.02
CA ASN A 66 8.90 9.37 0.26
C ASN A 66 8.60 8.58 1.54
N ARG A 67 7.57 8.99 2.30
CA ARG A 67 7.14 8.27 3.50
C ARG A 67 6.73 6.85 3.16
N LEU A 68 7.01 5.91 4.04
CA LEU A 68 6.64 4.49 3.92
C LEU A 68 7.33 3.74 2.76
N LYS A 69 8.41 4.30 2.19
CA LYS A 69 9.25 3.59 1.20
C LYS A 69 9.93 2.33 1.74
N THR A 70 10.04 2.21 3.07
CA THR A 70 10.65 1.06 3.73
C THR A 70 9.74 0.56 4.85
N ARG A 71 9.81 -0.75 5.14
CA ARG A 71 9.04 -1.37 6.23
C ARG A 71 9.38 -0.87 7.63
N SER A 72 10.53 -0.21 7.81
CA SER A 72 10.91 0.41 9.08
C SER A 72 10.11 1.69 9.36
N ASP A 73 9.57 2.33 8.33
CA ASP A 73 8.91 3.62 8.43
C ASP A 73 7.42 3.49 8.82
N THR A 74 7.16 2.90 9.99
CA THR A 74 5.80 2.53 10.42
C THR A 74 5.13 3.52 11.36
N LEU A 75 5.80 4.63 11.67
CA LEU A 75 5.26 5.60 12.60
C LEU A 75 3.99 6.25 12.02
N ASN A 76 2.89 6.17 12.77
CA ASN A 76 1.55 6.64 12.41
C ASN A 76 0.95 5.97 11.16
N THR A 77 1.38 4.75 10.83
CA THR A 77 0.74 3.96 9.77
C THR A 77 -0.51 3.26 10.28
N MET A 78 -1.48 3.13 9.39
CA MET A 78 -2.65 2.30 9.57
C MET A 78 -2.35 0.91 9.01
N LYS A 79 -2.58 -0.13 9.82
CA LYS A 79 -2.23 -1.50 9.48
C LYS A 79 -3.41 -2.28 8.90
N GLY A 80 -3.11 -3.20 7.99
CA GLY A 80 -4.05 -4.19 7.45
C GLY A 80 -4.71 -3.72 6.16
N LEU A 81 -5.17 -4.69 5.37
CA LEU A 81 -5.72 -4.50 4.04
C LEU A 81 -6.88 -3.49 4.03
N SER A 82 -6.79 -2.52 3.12
CA SER A 82 -7.75 -1.45 2.91
C SER A 82 -8.30 -0.87 4.21
N PRO A 83 -7.45 -0.21 5.01
CA PRO A 83 -7.79 0.17 6.38
C PRO A 83 -8.92 1.20 6.46
N PHE A 84 -9.21 1.90 5.36
CA PHE A 84 -10.33 2.83 5.23
C PHE A 84 -10.76 2.98 3.76
N VAL A 85 -11.97 3.51 3.57
CA VAL A 85 -12.45 4.11 2.32
C VAL A 85 -12.32 5.62 2.48
N TYR A 86 -12.00 6.34 1.41
CA TYR A 86 -11.97 7.80 1.46
C TYR A 86 -12.74 8.45 0.32
N ARG A 87 -13.04 9.73 0.51
CA ARG A 87 -13.53 10.62 -0.53
C ARG A 87 -12.82 11.96 -0.38
N PHE A 88 -12.22 12.43 -1.46
CA PHE A 88 -11.63 13.76 -1.51
C PHE A 88 -12.49 14.65 -2.41
N HIS A 89 -13.09 15.68 -1.84
CA HIS A 89 -13.93 16.61 -2.59
C HIS A 89 -13.70 18.04 -2.12
N ARG A 90 -13.39 18.93 -3.08
CA ARG A 90 -12.89 20.29 -2.83
C ARG A 90 -11.65 20.19 -1.94
N ASP A 91 -11.72 20.66 -0.72
CA ASP A 91 -10.63 20.62 0.25
C ASP A 91 -10.97 19.75 1.47
N THR A 92 -11.93 18.84 1.34
CA THR A 92 -12.31 17.93 2.43
C THR A 92 -11.92 16.50 2.09
N LEU A 93 -11.02 15.95 2.91
CA LEU A 93 -10.71 14.53 2.92
C LEU A 93 -11.58 13.85 3.98
N THR A 94 -12.55 13.09 3.48
CA THR A 94 -13.46 12.30 4.32
C THR A 94 -12.94 10.87 4.40
N ILE A 95 -12.79 10.35 5.62
CA ILE A 95 -12.25 9.02 5.90
C ILE A 95 -13.33 8.19 6.59
N PHE A 96 -13.71 7.09 5.95
CA PHE A 96 -14.68 6.12 6.44
C PHE A 96 -13.95 4.86 6.86
N TYR A 97 -14.17 4.41 8.10
CA TYR A 97 -13.47 3.25 8.64
C TYR A 97 -14.38 2.44 9.56
N LEU A 98 -14.02 1.18 9.79
CA LEU A 98 -14.72 0.35 10.76
C LEU A 98 -14.53 0.92 12.16
N LYS A 99 -15.62 1.19 12.87
CA LYS A 99 -15.62 1.86 14.18
C LYS A 99 -14.70 1.22 15.23
N TRP A 100 -14.51 -0.10 15.18
CA TRP A 100 -13.63 -0.83 16.10
C TRP A 100 -12.14 -0.73 15.74
N LYS A 101 -11.80 -0.18 14.58
CA LYS A 101 -10.43 -0.03 14.07
C LYS A 101 -10.15 1.46 13.83
N GLU A 102 -9.71 2.14 14.89
CA GLU A 102 -9.45 3.58 14.83
C GLU A 102 -8.47 3.94 13.72
N VAL A 103 -8.80 4.99 12.96
CA VAL A 103 -7.98 5.58 11.92
C VAL A 103 -7.75 7.04 12.27
N LYS A 104 -6.48 7.45 12.29
CA LYS A 104 -6.09 8.82 12.62
C LYS A 104 -4.94 9.28 11.73
N VAL A 105 -5.11 10.44 11.11
CA VAL A 105 -4.05 11.15 10.40
C VAL A 105 -3.30 12.02 11.41
N SER A 106 -2.00 11.77 11.55
CA SER A 106 -1.11 12.57 12.42
C SER A 106 -0.59 13.84 11.76
N GLU A 107 -0.65 13.89 10.42
CA GLU A 107 -0.14 15.00 9.62
C GLU A 107 -0.99 16.27 9.79
N SER A 108 -0.33 17.41 10.00
CA SER A 108 -1.04 18.69 10.15
C SER A 108 -1.29 19.32 8.78
N LEU A 109 -2.53 19.26 8.30
CA LEU A 109 -2.94 19.84 7.02
C LEU A 109 -3.47 21.28 7.21
N ARG A 110 -3.11 22.21 6.32
CA ARG A 110 -3.45 23.64 6.45
C ARG A 110 -4.76 23.99 5.76
N SER A 111 -4.91 23.55 4.53
CA SER A 111 -6.05 23.83 3.65
C SER A 111 -7.01 22.66 3.54
N ILE A 112 -6.53 21.43 3.78
CA ILE A 112 -7.36 20.23 3.70
C ILE A 112 -8.02 19.95 5.06
N LYS A 113 -9.35 19.95 5.08
CA LYS A 113 -10.16 19.55 6.23
C LYS A 113 -10.26 18.02 6.30
N LEU A 114 -9.95 17.46 7.46
CA LEU A 114 -10.15 16.05 7.75
C LEU A 114 -11.53 15.84 8.40
N VAL A 115 -12.29 14.88 7.88
CA VAL A 115 -13.56 14.45 8.48
C VAL A 115 -13.54 12.93 8.63
N TYR A 116 -13.89 12.45 9.81
CA TYR A 116 -13.85 11.04 10.17
C TYR A 116 -15.28 10.52 10.37
N TYR A 117 -15.61 9.42 9.72
CA TYR A 117 -16.87 8.71 9.88
C TYR A 117 -16.61 7.25 10.26
N PRO A 118 -16.59 6.93 11.57
CA PRO A 118 -16.57 5.55 12.04
C PRO A 118 -17.92 4.88 11.72
N LEU A 119 -17.87 3.69 11.15
CA LEU A 119 -19.04 2.96 10.66
C LEU A 119 -19.13 1.56 11.25
N GLU A 120 -20.36 1.06 11.38
CA GLU A 120 -20.59 -0.35 11.68
C GLU A 120 -20.31 -1.20 10.43
N ASN A 121 -20.05 -2.51 10.62
CA ASN A 121 -19.63 -3.40 9.54
C ASN A 121 -20.54 -3.35 8.31
N LYS A 122 -21.87 -3.41 8.50
CA LYS A 122 -22.85 -3.40 7.42
C LYS A 122 -22.76 -2.15 6.53
N GLU A 123 -22.54 -0.98 7.13
CA GLU A 123 -22.42 0.29 6.41
C GLU A 123 -21.08 0.39 5.69
N TYR A 124 -20.01 -0.04 6.37
CA TYR A 124 -18.67 -0.07 5.78
C TYR A 124 -18.61 -0.98 4.55
N MET A 125 -19.18 -2.19 4.61
CA MET A 125 -19.19 -3.12 3.47
C MET A 125 -19.96 -2.57 2.27
N ARG A 126 -21.05 -1.80 2.51
CA ARG A 126 -21.78 -1.10 1.45
C ARG A 126 -20.90 -0.05 0.77
N LEU A 127 -20.17 0.75 1.55
CA LEU A 127 -19.25 1.75 1.01
C LEU A 127 -18.06 1.14 0.30
N LEU A 128 -17.51 0.04 0.81
CA LEU A 128 -16.43 -0.71 0.16
C LEU A 128 -16.83 -1.16 -1.25
N HIS A 129 -18.05 -1.69 -1.39
CA HIS A 129 -18.58 -2.09 -2.70
C HIS A 129 -18.78 -0.89 -3.65
N LYS A 130 -19.24 0.26 -3.14
CA LYS A 130 -19.33 1.49 -3.95
C LYS A 130 -17.95 2.00 -4.39
N ALA A 131 -16.99 2.02 -3.47
CA ALA A 131 -15.63 2.45 -3.73
C ALA A 131 -14.92 1.55 -4.75
N GLY A 132 -15.14 0.23 -4.70
CA GLY A 132 -14.64 -0.71 -5.70
C GLY A 132 -15.24 -0.54 -7.10
N LYS A 133 -16.36 0.19 -7.22
CA LYS A 133 -16.98 0.58 -8.49
C LYS A 133 -16.73 2.05 -8.85
N GLU A 134 -15.95 2.76 -8.04
CA GLU A 134 -15.70 4.21 -8.17
C GLU A 134 -16.98 5.07 -8.19
N GLU A 135 -18.05 4.59 -7.54
CA GLU A 135 -19.33 5.29 -7.46
C GLU A 135 -19.28 6.45 -6.45
N ASP A 136 -20.03 7.52 -6.73
CA ASP A 136 -20.24 8.67 -5.82
C ASP A 136 -18.94 9.36 -5.31
N GLY A 137 -17.80 9.13 -5.98
CA GLY A 137 -16.49 9.67 -5.62
C GLY A 137 -15.84 8.98 -4.41
N TYR A 138 -16.28 7.78 -4.04
CA TYR A 138 -15.59 6.95 -3.05
C TYR A 138 -14.39 6.24 -3.68
N SER A 139 -13.32 6.09 -2.93
CA SER A 139 -12.09 5.45 -3.37
C SER A 139 -11.54 4.52 -2.31
N LEU A 140 -11.02 3.38 -2.76
CA LEU A 140 -10.18 2.52 -1.95
C LEU A 140 -8.79 3.14 -1.84
N VAL A 141 -8.07 2.80 -0.77
CA VAL A 141 -6.63 3.10 -0.70
C VAL A 141 -5.92 2.43 -1.90
N PRO A 142 -4.92 3.10 -2.48
CA PRO A 142 -4.19 2.57 -3.63
C PRO A 142 -3.29 1.39 -3.22
#